data_AF-A0A2E6BZD3-F1
#
_entry.id   AF-A0A2E6BZD3-F1
#
_cell.length_a   1.000
_cell.length_b   1.000
_cell.length_c   1.000
_cell.angle_alpha   90.00
_cell.angle_beta   90.00
_cell.angle_gamma   90.00
#
_symmetry.space_group_name_H-M   'P 1'
#
loop_
_entity.id
_entity.type
_entity.pdbx_description
1 polymer ?
#
loop_
_entity_poly.entity_id
_entity_poly.type
_entity_poly.pdbx_seq_one_letter_code
_entity_poly.pdbx_strand_id
1 'polypeptide(L)'
;MLDETLKSHRVVARAFIPNPDDKPTVDHIEASEKTNNALTNLRWATQAEQSANTERHATNEKKRRPVRMLDKDTRELIQRFESARAAARYLNKENGFKSIVGALRGRIKTAYGFAWEYEEAETIKGEEWRPIPRELFDLREPHEVSSHGRLKNLTSGRVGSGYTHNSAIANFSLKLADGRTRAIRIARVVASVFLENPENKPLVMHVDGDEANNHVSNLAWATHTDVIQASHDRGRTSWTEEEDAALFNMYESHGRPKRLRLTELPEVLQGRTKSAIRSRLCNLLENGIGKPKQWTEEEDAALRDFVESNRDNRGYIKWKDTALPAILKNRTVQALKHRIHRLSRS
;
A
#
# COMPACT_ATOMS: atom_id res chain seq x y z
N MET A 1 11.71 33.05 4.79
CA MET A 1 10.74 33.08 3.65
C MET A 1 10.51 31.63 3.25
N LEU A 2 9.25 31.19 3.27
CA LEU A 2 8.80 29.80 3.41
C LEU A 2 9.39 28.80 2.38
N ASP A 3 10.02 27.75 2.89
CA ASP A 3 10.39 26.51 2.19
C ASP A 3 9.13 25.63 2.05
N GLU A 4 8.22 26.02 1.15
CA GLU A 4 7.09 25.16 0.80
C GLU A 4 7.51 24.18 -0.31
N THR A 5 7.46 22.88 0.01
CA THR A 5 7.62 21.81 -0.98
C THR A 5 6.51 21.90 -2.04
N LEU A 6 6.81 22.50 -3.19
CA LEU A 6 5.88 22.64 -4.31
C LEU A 6 5.71 21.31 -5.05
N LYS A 7 4.45 20.88 -5.26
CA LYS A 7 4.13 19.66 -6.01
C LYS A 7 4.49 19.83 -7.50
N SER A 8 5.04 18.78 -8.13
CA SER A 8 5.55 18.83 -9.51
C SER A 8 4.53 19.33 -10.53
N HIS A 9 3.28 18.88 -10.48
CA HIS A 9 2.23 19.34 -11.40
C HIS A 9 1.90 20.84 -11.23
N ARG A 10 2.03 21.40 -10.02
CA ARG A 10 1.83 22.83 -9.77
C ARG A 10 2.94 23.66 -10.39
N VAL A 11 4.18 23.18 -10.31
CA VAL A 11 5.32 23.83 -10.95
C VAL A 11 5.14 23.84 -12.47
N VAL A 12 4.75 22.69 -13.04
CA VAL A 12 4.51 22.55 -14.49
C VAL A 12 3.37 23.47 -14.95
N ALA A 13 2.22 23.44 -14.29
CA ALA A 13 1.09 24.29 -14.68
C ALA A 13 1.37 25.80 -14.50
N ARG A 14 2.09 26.20 -13.44
CA ARG A 14 2.53 27.61 -13.26
C ARG A 14 3.44 28.11 -14.38
N ALA A 15 4.25 27.24 -14.96
CA ALA A 15 5.19 27.62 -16.01
C ALA A 15 4.55 27.68 -17.40
N PHE A 16 3.53 26.85 -17.67
CA PHE A 16 3.10 26.57 -19.04
C PHE A 16 1.59 26.71 -19.29
N ILE A 17 0.76 26.87 -18.26
CA ILE A 17 -0.70 26.99 -18.40
C ILE A 17 -1.14 28.37 -17.91
N PRO A 18 -1.64 29.26 -18.79
CA PRO A 18 -2.22 30.53 -18.38
C PRO A 18 -3.36 30.34 -17.37
N ASN A 19 -3.43 31.21 -16.37
CA ASN A 19 -4.49 31.21 -15.35
C ASN A 19 -5.35 32.49 -15.44
N PRO A 20 -6.16 32.67 -16.50
CA PRO A 20 -6.94 33.89 -16.69
C PRO A 20 -8.00 34.10 -15.59
N ASP A 21 -8.46 33.00 -14.96
CA ASP A 21 -9.50 33.00 -13.94
C ASP A 21 -8.96 33.09 -12.50
N ASP A 22 -7.64 33.27 -12.34
CA ASP A 22 -6.92 33.32 -11.05
C ASP A 22 -7.31 32.19 -10.08
N LYS A 23 -7.49 30.97 -10.61
CA LYS A 23 -7.88 29.83 -9.79
C LYS A 23 -6.72 29.41 -8.87
N PRO A 24 -7.00 29.06 -7.60
CA PRO A 24 -5.96 28.93 -6.57
C PRO A 24 -5.17 27.62 -6.63
N THR A 25 -5.63 26.61 -7.39
CA THR A 25 -5.04 25.27 -7.39
C THR A 25 -4.96 24.66 -8.78
N VAL A 26 -4.15 23.62 -8.93
CA VAL A 26 -3.97 22.86 -10.18
C VAL A 26 -4.48 21.45 -9.94
N ASP A 27 -5.25 20.93 -10.88
CA ASP A 27 -5.86 19.61 -10.86
C ASP A 27 -5.43 18.77 -12.05
N HIS A 28 -5.47 17.45 -11.89
CA HIS A 28 -5.35 16.53 -13.02
C HIS A 28 -6.71 16.38 -13.69
N ILE A 29 -6.80 16.55 -15.01
CA ILE A 29 -8.07 16.42 -15.74
C ILE A 29 -8.60 15.00 -15.58
N GLU A 30 -7.77 14.00 -15.87
CA GLU A 30 -8.03 12.59 -15.60
C GLU A 30 -7.64 12.24 -14.16
N ALA A 31 -8.66 12.09 -13.31
CA ALA A 31 -8.50 11.89 -11.86
C ALA A 31 -7.78 10.58 -11.49
N SER A 32 -7.82 9.58 -12.37
CA SER A 32 -7.16 8.28 -12.22
C SER A 32 -5.65 8.35 -12.49
N GLU A 33 -5.17 9.37 -13.20
CA GLU A 33 -3.77 9.52 -13.63
C GLU A 33 -2.98 10.60 -12.85
N LYS A 34 -3.04 10.57 -11.52
CA LYS A 34 -2.44 11.62 -10.65
C LYS A 34 -0.90 11.76 -10.74
N THR A 35 -0.22 10.83 -11.39
CA THR A 35 1.22 10.89 -11.66
C THR A 35 1.56 11.43 -13.05
N ASN A 36 0.57 11.55 -13.95
CA ASN A 36 0.74 12.07 -15.30
C ASN A 36 0.67 13.61 -15.28
N ASN A 37 1.82 14.26 -15.25
CA ASN A 37 1.93 15.73 -15.21
C ASN A 37 2.04 16.36 -16.61
N ALA A 38 1.61 15.68 -17.67
CA ALA A 38 1.54 16.27 -19.00
C ALA A 38 0.60 17.49 -19.00
N LEU A 39 0.94 18.54 -19.76
CA LEU A 39 0.13 19.77 -19.84
C LEU A 39 -1.31 19.48 -20.25
N THR A 40 -1.51 18.48 -21.11
CA THR A 40 -2.82 18.00 -21.55
C THR A 40 -3.66 17.37 -20.45
N ASN A 41 -3.05 16.96 -19.34
CA ASN A 41 -3.72 16.37 -18.19
C ASN A 41 -3.75 17.33 -16.98
N LEU A 42 -3.41 18.60 -17.14
CA LEU A 42 -3.41 19.58 -16.05
C LEU A 42 -4.37 20.73 -16.36
N ARG A 43 -5.10 21.19 -15.34
CA ARG A 43 -5.94 22.40 -15.43
C ARG A 43 -5.91 23.21 -14.15
N TRP A 44 -6.11 24.51 -14.27
CA TRP A 44 -6.39 25.36 -13.11
C TRP A 44 -7.80 25.08 -12.58
N ALA A 45 -7.92 24.91 -11.28
CA ALA A 45 -9.14 24.50 -10.59
C ALA A 45 -9.25 25.17 -9.21
N THR A 46 -10.47 25.27 -8.71
CA THR A 46 -10.80 25.55 -7.32
C THR A 46 -10.82 24.24 -6.52
N GLN A 47 -10.74 24.33 -5.19
CA GLN A 47 -10.82 23.16 -4.31
C GLN A 47 -12.15 22.39 -4.50
N ALA A 48 -13.24 23.10 -4.77
CA ALA A 48 -14.55 22.51 -5.04
C ALA A 48 -14.54 21.71 -6.35
N GLU A 49 -13.96 22.26 -7.42
CA GLU A 49 -13.79 21.58 -8.71
C GLU A 49 -12.89 20.35 -8.57
N GLN A 50 -11.77 20.41 -7.84
CA GLN A 50 -10.93 19.23 -7.56
C GLN A 50 -11.68 18.14 -6.80
N SER A 51 -12.46 18.54 -5.80
CA SER A 51 -13.26 17.60 -5.01
C SER A 51 -14.37 16.96 -5.82
N ALA A 52 -14.93 17.67 -6.80
CA ALA A 52 -15.91 17.14 -7.75
C ALA A 52 -15.26 16.23 -8.80
N ASN A 53 -14.04 16.58 -9.24
CA ASN A 53 -13.19 15.80 -10.15
C ASN A 53 -12.45 14.65 -9.44
N THR A 54 -12.96 14.18 -8.32
CA THR A 54 -12.50 12.94 -7.72
C THR A 54 -13.46 11.86 -8.18
N GLU A 55 -12.97 10.82 -8.86
CA GLU A 55 -13.71 9.55 -8.90
C GLU A 55 -13.99 9.16 -7.46
N ARG A 56 -15.22 9.42 -6.99
CA ARG A 56 -15.69 8.87 -5.72
C ARG A 56 -15.77 7.39 -5.94
N HIS A 57 -14.64 6.69 -5.77
CA HIS A 57 -14.56 5.26 -5.94
C HIS A 57 -15.74 4.61 -5.23
N ALA A 58 -16.32 3.57 -5.84
CA ALA A 58 -17.32 2.66 -5.28
C ALA A 58 -17.02 2.21 -3.82
N THR A 59 -15.78 2.41 -3.34
CA THR A 59 -15.36 2.36 -1.93
C THR A 59 -16.24 3.11 -0.93
N ASN A 60 -16.97 4.16 -1.31
CA ASN A 60 -17.86 4.88 -0.40
C ASN A 60 -19.28 4.28 -0.32
N GLU A 61 -19.70 3.48 -1.29
CA GLU A 61 -20.97 2.73 -1.22
C GLU A 61 -20.86 1.59 -0.21
N LYS A 62 -19.75 0.85 -0.19
CA LYS A 62 -19.43 -0.18 0.82
C LYS A 62 -19.29 0.35 2.26
N LYS A 63 -19.25 1.68 2.47
CA LYS A 63 -19.19 2.31 3.80
C LYS A 63 -20.56 2.74 4.34
N ARG A 64 -21.62 2.65 3.52
CA ARG A 64 -22.98 3.00 3.94
C ARG A 64 -23.52 1.85 4.77
N ARG A 65 -24.09 2.17 5.94
CA ARG A 65 -24.73 1.18 6.80
C ARG A 65 -26.24 1.31 6.60
N PRO A 66 -26.90 0.29 6.03
CA PRO A 66 -28.33 0.34 5.79
C PRO A 66 -29.11 0.49 7.09
N VAL A 67 -30.26 1.13 6.99
CA VAL A 67 -31.15 1.42 8.12
C VAL A 67 -32.57 1.00 7.76
N ARG A 68 -33.29 0.49 8.76
CA ARG A 68 -34.70 0.11 8.68
C ARG A 68 -35.51 1.15 9.43
N MET A 69 -36.49 1.72 8.74
CA MET A 69 -37.54 2.56 9.30
C MET A 69 -38.70 1.67 9.70
N LEU A 70 -39.09 1.77 10.96
CA LEU A 70 -40.10 0.93 11.56
C LEU A 70 -41.26 1.78 12.09
N ASP A 71 -42.42 1.16 12.20
CA ASP A 71 -43.49 1.72 13.01
C ASP A 71 -43.01 1.84 14.46
N LYS A 72 -43.34 2.97 15.10
CA LYS A 72 -42.84 3.30 16.44
C LYS A 72 -43.48 2.41 17.53
N ASP A 73 -44.68 1.89 17.28
CA ASP A 73 -45.49 1.15 18.24
C ASP A 73 -45.42 -0.36 17.92
N THR A 74 -45.68 -0.76 16.67
CA THR A 74 -45.70 -2.18 16.27
C THR A 74 -44.32 -2.75 15.98
N ARG A 75 -43.30 -1.89 15.75
CA ARG A 75 -41.95 -2.26 15.31
C ARG A 75 -41.91 -2.97 13.96
N GLU A 76 -43.00 -2.95 13.19
CA GLU A 76 -43.05 -3.54 11.85
C GLU A 76 -42.22 -2.72 10.87
N LEU A 77 -41.61 -3.41 9.91
CA LEU A 77 -40.77 -2.79 8.89
C LEU A 77 -41.64 -1.97 7.92
N ILE A 78 -41.39 -0.66 7.87
CA ILE A 78 -42.02 0.23 6.89
C ILE A 78 -41.15 0.33 5.63
N GLN A 79 -39.86 0.64 5.80
CA GLN A 79 -38.96 0.81 4.65
C GLN A 79 -37.49 0.62 5.00
N ARG A 80 -36.74 0.01 4.08
CA ARG A 80 -35.27 -0.09 4.13
C ARG A 80 -34.63 1.05 3.34
N PHE A 81 -33.55 1.61 3.86
CA PHE A 81 -32.73 2.61 3.18
C PHE A 81 -31.25 2.24 3.20
N GLU A 82 -30.54 2.56 2.13
CA GLU A 82 -29.08 2.37 2.03
C GLU A 82 -28.28 3.15 3.10
N SER A 83 -28.85 4.19 3.70
CA SER A 83 -28.22 4.92 4.81
C SER A 83 -29.19 5.85 5.54
N ALA A 84 -28.82 6.29 6.75
CA ALA A 84 -29.55 7.33 7.48
C ALA A 84 -29.70 8.65 6.70
N ARG A 85 -28.76 8.99 5.79
CA ARG A 85 -28.90 10.17 4.91
C ARG A 85 -29.91 9.94 3.79
N ALA A 86 -30.00 8.72 3.26
CA ALA A 86 -31.02 8.38 2.27
C ALA A 86 -32.42 8.45 2.91
N ALA A 87 -32.57 7.89 4.11
CA ALA A 87 -33.80 8.01 4.90
C ALA A 87 -34.16 9.46 5.21
N ALA A 88 -33.20 10.28 5.64
CA ALA A 88 -33.43 11.69 5.91
C ALA A 88 -33.90 12.46 4.67
N ARG A 89 -33.31 12.18 3.49
CA ARG A 89 -33.77 12.78 2.21
C ARG A 89 -35.18 12.34 1.85
N TYR A 90 -35.51 11.05 2.02
CA TYR A 90 -36.86 10.54 1.78
C TYR A 90 -37.91 11.28 2.62
N LEU A 91 -37.57 11.66 3.86
CA LEU A 91 -38.44 12.42 4.76
C LEU A 91 -38.40 13.94 4.54
N ASN A 92 -37.73 14.43 3.48
CA ASN A 92 -37.49 15.86 3.23
C ASN A 92 -36.77 16.56 4.40
N LYS A 93 -35.80 15.87 5.02
CA LYS A 93 -34.96 16.33 6.13
C LYS A 93 -33.48 16.25 5.76
N GLU A 94 -33.02 16.98 4.74
CA GLU A 94 -31.65 16.86 4.20
C GLU A 94 -30.53 16.93 5.27
N ASN A 95 -30.70 17.75 6.31
CA ASN A 95 -29.77 17.86 7.44
C ASN A 95 -30.20 17.11 8.72
N GLY A 96 -31.34 16.41 8.67
CA GLY A 96 -31.98 15.73 9.80
C GLY A 96 -31.46 14.33 10.12
N PHE A 97 -30.52 13.79 9.34
CA PHE A 97 -29.98 12.44 9.56
C PHE A 97 -29.37 12.25 10.97
N LYS A 98 -28.96 13.33 11.65
CA LYS A 98 -28.43 13.28 13.02
C LYS A 98 -29.46 12.77 14.02
N SER A 99 -30.73 13.14 13.87
CA SER A 99 -31.82 12.64 14.73
C SER A 99 -32.06 11.15 14.50
N ILE A 100 -32.06 10.72 13.23
CA ILE A 100 -32.13 9.29 12.87
C ILE A 100 -30.96 8.53 13.49
N VAL A 101 -29.73 9.05 13.40
CA VAL A 101 -28.54 8.44 14.06
C VAL A 101 -28.67 8.45 15.58
N GLY A 102 -29.29 9.47 16.17
CA GLY A 102 -29.63 9.50 17.60
C GLY A 102 -30.53 8.33 17.99
N ALA A 103 -31.59 8.09 17.21
CA ALA A 103 -32.51 6.97 17.42
C ALA A 103 -31.81 5.61 17.24
N LEU A 104 -31.05 5.46 16.15
CA LEU A 104 -30.26 4.26 15.86
C LEU A 104 -29.22 3.90 16.94
N ARG A 105 -28.76 4.88 17.72
CA ARG A 105 -27.80 4.72 18.83
C ARG A 105 -28.48 4.66 20.19
N GLY A 106 -29.82 4.64 20.24
CA GLY A 106 -30.59 4.62 21.48
C GLY A 106 -30.53 5.91 22.30
N ARG A 107 -30.02 7.03 21.75
CA ARG A 107 -29.97 8.32 22.46
C ARG A 107 -31.33 9.00 22.55
N ILE A 108 -32.20 8.71 21.58
CA ILE A 108 -33.61 9.11 21.57
C ILE A 108 -34.42 7.89 21.14
N LYS A 109 -35.70 7.79 21.53
CA LYS A 109 -36.52 6.60 21.23
C LYS A 109 -36.94 6.53 19.75
N THR A 110 -37.26 7.68 19.16
CA THR A 110 -37.77 7.79 17.79
C THR A 110 -37.17 9.01 17.10
N ALA A 111 -37.24 9.05 15.77
CA ALA A 111 -36.95 10.24 14.98
C ALA A 111 -37.99 10.39 13.88
N TYR A 112 -38.54 11.61 13.74
CA TYR A 112 -39.56 11.94 12.73
C TYR A 112 -40.82 11.06 12.79
N GLY A 113 -41.20 10.60 13.98
CA GLY A 113 -42.37 9.74 14.18
C GLY A 113 -42.10 8.25 13.99
N PHE A 114 -40.88 7.85 13.63
CA PHE A 114 -40.52 6.46 13.34
C PHE A 114 -39.49 5.91 14.32
N ALA A 115 -39.55 4.60 14.53
CA ALA A 115 -38.47 3.84 15.12
C ALA A 115 -37.40 3.53 14.05
N TRP A 116 -36.15 3.41 14.49
CA TRP A 116 -35.01 3.19 13.60
C TRP A 116 -34.10 2.12 14.15
N GLU A 117 -33.67 1.22 13.27
CA GLU A 117 -32.62 0.25 13.58
C GLU A 117 -31.66 0.11 12.41
N TYR A 118 -30.42 -0.27 12.73
CA TYR A 118 -29.49 -0.66 11.69
C TYR A 118 -29.90 -2.03 11.15
N GLU A 119 -29.66 -2.23 9.86
CA GLU A 119 -29.67 -3.59 9.32
C GLU A 119 -28.54 -4.39 9.96
N GLU A 120 -28.85 -5.64 10.32
CA GLU A 120 -27.87 -6.55 10.88
C GLU A 120 -26.83 -6.91 9.82
N ALA A 121 -25.58 -7.05 10.24
CA ALA A 121 -24.54 -7.49 9.32
C ALA A 121 -24.73 -8.96 8.97
N GLU A 122 -24.37 -9.33 7.74
CA GLU A 122 -24.41 -10.74 7.30
C GLU A 122 -23.62 -11.63 8.27
N THR A 123 -24.26 -12.72 8.68
CA THR A 123 -23.66 -13.76 9.51
C THR A 123 -22.85 -14.70 8.63
N ILE A 124 -21.64 -15.04 9.07
CA ILE A 124 -20.81 -16.05 8.40
C ILE A 124 -21.00 -17.37 9.15
N LYS A 125 -21.28 -18.45 8.43
CA LYS A 125 -21.50 -19.77 9.03
C LYS A 125 -20.24 -20.22 9.79
N GLY A 126 -20.40 -20.62 11.05
CA GLY A 126 -19.30 -21.07 11.91
C GLY A 126 -18.40 -19.94 12.43
N GLU A 127 -18.83 -18.68 12.28
CA GLU A 127 -18.10 -17.57 12.87
C GLU A 127 -18.37 -17.45 14.37
N GLU A 128 -17.28 -17.50 15.14
CA GLU A 128 -17.29 -17.26 16.57
C GLU A 128 -16.94 -15.81 16.86
N TRP A 129 -17.63 -15.18 17.80
CA TRP A 129 -17.33 -13.83 18.29
C TRP A 129 -16.86 -13.89 19.73
N ARG A 130 -15.77 -13.20 20.06
CA ARG A 130 -15.27 -13.08 21.42
C ARG A 130 -14.99 -11.61 21.78
N PRO A 131 -15.24 -11.20 23.03
CA PRO A 131 -14.89 -9.86 23.49
C PRO A 131 -13.37 -9.67 23.42
N ILE A 132 -12.93 -8.46 23.12
CA ILE A 132 -11.52 -8.07 23.22
C ILE A 132 -11.27 -7.59 24.66
N PRO A 133 -10.46 -8.32 25.46
CA PRO A 133 -10.10 -7.90 26.81
C PRO A 133 -9.30 -6.59 26.81
N ARG A 134 -9.56 -5.71 27.80
CA ARG A 134 -8.87 -4.41 27.92
C ARG A 134 -7.37 -4.56 28.19
N GLU A 135 -7.00 -5.66 28.82
CA GLU A 135 -5.63 -6.03 29.18
C GLU A 135 -4.79 -6.28 27.92
N LEU A 136 -5.41 -6.75 26.83
CA LEU A 136 -4.76 -6.96 25.54
C LEU A 136 -4.73 -5.67 24.72
N PHE A 137 -5.85 -4.92 24.71
CA PHE A 137 -5.98 -3.66 23.99
C PHE A 137 -6.86 -2.68 24.77
N ASP A 138 -6.27 -1.57 25.23
CA ASP A 138 -6.98 -0.52 25.97
C ASP A 138 -7.84 0.37 25.04
N LEU A 139 -8.90 -0.23 24.49
CA LEU A 139 -9.82 0.41 23.56
C LEU A 139 -10.78 1.34 24.31
N ARG A 140 -11.10 2.48 23.68
CA ARG A 140 -12.04 3.47 24.24
C ARG A 140 -13.44 2.91 24.43
N GLU A 141 -13.87 2.10 23.48
CA GLU A 141 -15.18 1.49 23.43
C GLU A 141 -15.01 -0.03 23.43
N PRO A 142 -15.99 -0.78 23.98
CA PRO A 142 -15.94 -2.24 23.95
C PRO A 142 -16.10 -2.76 22.52
N HIS A 143 -15.28 -3.77 22.18
CA HIS A 143 -15.28 -4.41 20.87
C HIS A 143 -15.24 -5.94 21.02
N GLU A 144 -15.80 -6.63 20.03
CA GLU A 144 -15.64 -8.06 19.82
C GLU A 144 -14.85 -8.29 18.53
N VAL A 145 -14.05 -9.35 18.50
CA VAL A 145 -13.38 -9.85 17.31
C VAL A 145 -13.93 -11.22 16.95
N SER A 146 -14.06 -11.47 15.66
CA SER A 146 -14.51 -12.76 15.16
C SER A 146 -13.36 -13.68 14.76
N SER A 147 -13.62 -14.99 14.74
CA SER A 147 -12.69 -16.01 14.24
C SER A 147 -12.28 -15.78 12.77
N HIS A 148 -13.03 -14.96 12.02
CA HIS A 148 -12.78 -14.61 10.62
C HIS A 148 -12.07 -13.26 10.44
N GLY A 149 -11.60 -12.63 11.52
CA GLY A 149 -10.92 -11.35 11.45
C GLY A 149 -11.84 -10.15 11.22
N ARG A 150 -13.13 -10.28 11.58
CA ARG A 150 -14.05 -9.14 11.63
C ARG A 150 -14.04 -8.52 13.02
N LEU A 151 -14.32 -7.22 13.09
CA LEU A 151 -14.42 -6.48 14.35
C LEU A 151 -15.79 -5.85 14.48
N LYS A 152 -16.40 -6.02 15.64
CA LYS A 152 -17.70 -5.44 16.01
C LYS A 152 -17.50 -4.45 17.14
N ASN A 153 -17.85 -3.20 16.92
CA ASN A 153 -17.91 -2.20 17.97
C ASN A 153 -19.27 -2.29 18.67
N LEU A 154 -19.29 -2.61 19.97
CA LEU A 154 -20.54 -2.88 20.69
C LEU A 154 -21.37 -1.61 20.96
N THR A 155 -20.72 -0.44 21.04
CA THR A 155 -21.40 0.85 21.23
C THR A 155 -22.17 1.29 19.98
N SER A 156 -21.57 1.12 18.80
CA SER A 156 -22.15 1.55 17.53
C SER A 156 -22.85 0.41 16.79
N GLY A 157 -22.60 -0.84 17.15
CA GLY A 157 -23.04 -2.05 16.44
C GLY A 157 -22.35 -2.26 15.09
N ARG A 158 -21.32 -1.47 14.74
CA ARG A 158 -20.67 -1.54 13.44
C ARG A 158 -19.76 -2.76 13.36
N VAL A 159 -19.95 -3.56 12.32
CA VAL A 159 -19.08 -4.68 11.95
C VAL A 159 -18.24 -4.30 10.73
N GLY A 160 -16.98 -4.74 10.66
CA GLY A 160 -16.16 -4.62 9.46
C GLY A 160 -14.90 -5.48 9.48
N SER A 161 -14.32 -5.70 8.31
CA SER A 161 -13.11 -6.52 8.10
C SER A 161 -11.82 -5.69 7.97
N GLY A 162 -11.86 -4.44 8.45
CA GLY A 162 -10.75 -3.51 8.44
C GLY A 162 -10.45 -2.92 7.07
N TYR A 163 -9.25 -2.40 6.90
CA TYR A 163 -8.75 -1.85 5.64
C TYR A 163 -7.34 -2.35 5.35
N THR A 164 -7.04 -2.49 4.07
CA THR A 164 -5.69 -2.68 3.56
C THR A 164 -5.15 -1.33 3.06
N HIS A 165 -3.86 -1.09 3.27
CA HIS A 165 -3.16 0.03 2.62
C HIS A 165 -2.51 -0.49 1.32
N ASN A 166 -1.45 0.15 0.83
CA ASN A 166 -0.62 -0.36 -0.28
C ASN A 166 0.08 -1.72 0.02
N SER A 167 -0.24 -2.37 1.15
CA SER A 167 0.20 -3.70 1.55
C SER A 167 -1.01 -4.63 1.70
N ALA A 168 -0.80 -5.94 1.53
CA ALA A 168 -1.83 -6.97 1.74
C ALA A 168 -2.25 -7.12 3.22
N ILE A 169 -1.54 -6.47 4.14
CA ILE A 169 -1.79 -6.51 5.58
C ILE A 169 -3.06 -5.73 5.93
N ALA A 170 -4.06 -6.44 6.43
CA ALA A 170 -5.29 -5.83 6.94
C ALA A 170 -5.09 -5.21 8.33
N ASN A 171 -5.68 -4.03 8.55
CA ASN A 171 -5.59 -3.26 9.79
C ASN A 171 -6.97 -2.72 10.23
N PHE A 172 -7.11 -2.50 11.53
CA PHE A 172 -8.14 -1.65 12.11
C PHE A 172 -7.56 -0.34 12.63
N SER A 173 -8.24 0.77 12.38
CA SER A 173 -7.95 2.06 13.02
C SER A 173 -8.85 2.20 14.24
N LEU A 174 -8.30 1.98 15.42
CA LEU A 174 -9.06 1.94 16.68
C LEU A 174 -8.68 3.09 17.60
N LYS A 175 -9.69 3.65 18.26
CA LYS A 175 -9.51 4.70 19.26
C LYS A 175 -9.24 4.08 20.62
N LEU A 176 -8.12 4.43 21.23
CA LEU A 176 -7.69 3.98 22.54
C LEU A 176 -8.34 4.84 23.65
N ALA A 177 -8.31 4.34 24.88
CA ALA A 177 -8.91 5.04 26.03
C ALA A 177 -8.33 6.44 26.25
N ASP A 178 -7.04 6.63 25.97
CA ASP A 178 -6.34 7.93 25.99
C ASP A 178 -6.77 8.91 24.88
N GLY A 179 -7.66 8.50 23.98
CA GLY A 179 -8.20 9.31 22.90
C GLY A 179 -7.38 9.29 21.59
N ARG A 180 -6.20 8.66 21.57
CA ARG A 180 -5.40 8.48 20.35
C ARG A 180 -6.02 7.40 19.46
N THR A 181 -5.80 7.52 18.16
CA THR A 181 -6.18 6.48 17.18
C THR A 181 -4.93 5.73 16.75
N ARG A 182 -4.98 4.39 16.79
CA ARG A 182 -3.87 3.53 16.38
C ARG A 182 -4.32 2.54 15.31
N ALA A 183 -3.45 2.31 14.33
CA ALA A 183 -3.58 1.20 13.41
C ALA A 183 -3.08 -0.09 14.09
N ILE A 184 -3.95 -1.08 14.19
CA ILE A 184 -3.68 -2.39 14.80
C ILE A 184 -3.94 -3.47 13.76
N ARG A 185 -2.98 -4.40 13.59
CA ARG A 185 -3.11 -5.51 12.63
C ARG A 185 -4.24 -6.46 13.05
N ILE A 186 -5.08 -6.87 12.10
CA ILE A 186 -6.22 -7.76 12.38
C ILE A 186 -5.74 -9.09 12.95
N ALA A 187 -4.76 -9.73 12.29
CA ALA A 187 -4.15 -10.98 12.73
C ALA A 187 -3.70 -10.94 14.20
N ARG A 188 -3.15 -9.81 14.65
CA ARG A 188 -2.71 -9.66 16.05
C ARG A 188 -3.89 -9.66 17.01
N VAL A 189 -4.99 -8.99 16.67
CA VAL A 189 -6.18 -8.96 17.52
C VAL A 189 -6.82 -10.35 17.60
N VAL A 190 -6.97 -11.04 16.46
CA VAL A 190 -7.53 -12.40 16.41
C VAL A 190 -6.67 -13.37 17.22
N ALA A 191 -5.36 -13.43 16.95
CA ALA A 191 -4.46 -14.33 17.65
C ALA A 191 -4.42 -14.07 19.16
N SER A 192 -4.38 -12.81 19.60
CA SER A 192 -4.41 -12.46 21.02
C SER A 192 -5.68 -12.91 21.75
N VAL A 193 -6.82 -13.03 21.05
CA VAL A 193 -8.10 -13.38 21.68
C VAL A 193 -8.40 -14.88 21.57
N PHE A 194 -7.98 -15.53 20.49
CA PHE A 194 -8.35 -16.92 20.22
C PHE A 194 -7.22 -17.93 20.44
N LEU A 195 -5.95 -17.51 20.47
CA LEU A 195 -4.81 -18.40 20.54
C LEU A 195 -4.00 -18.15 21.81
N GLU A 196 -3.73 -19.22 22.55
CA GLU A 196 -2.80 -19.17 23.68
C GLU A 196 -1.37 -18.88 23.20
N ASN A 197 -0.61 -18.13 23.98
CA ASN A 197 0.80 -17.83 23.71
C ASN A 197 1.68 -18.13 24.94
N PRO A 198 1.76 -19.40 25.39
CA PRO A 198 2.50 -19.77 26.60
C PRO A 198 4.00 -19.44 26.48
N GLU A 199 4.56 -19.50 25.27
CA GLU A 199 5.96 -19.18 24.98
C GLU A 199 6.22 -17.67 24.81
N ASN A 200 5.19 -16.83 24.92
CA ASN A 200 5.26 -15.37 24.76
C ASN A 200 5.97 -14.93 23.46
N LYS A 201 5.69 -15.62 22.35
CA LYS A 201 6.29 -15.31 21.05
C LYS A 201 5.85 -13.92 20.58
N PRO A 202 6.76 -13.11 20.01
CA PRO A 202 6.49 -11.70 19.76
C PRO A 202 5.63 -11.45 18.51
N LEU A 203 5.63 -12.35 17.52
CA LEU A 203 4.99 -12.15 16.23
C LEU A 203 3.78 -13.05 16.04
N VAL A 204 2.90 -12.64 15.14
CA VAL A 204 1.82 -13.46 14.60
C VAL A 204 2.09 -13.63 13.12
N MET A 205 2.06 -14.86 12.64
CA MET A 205 2.28 -15.21 11.24
C MET A 205 1.05 -15.89 10.64
N HIS A 206 0.95 -15.84 9.32
CA HIS A 206 -0.02 -16.56 8.52
C HIS A 206 0.59 -17.89 8.06
N VAL A 207 -0.10 -18.99 8.34
CA VAL A 207 0.38 -20.36 8.06
C VAL A 207 0.41 -20.62 6.56
N ASP A 208 -0.62 -20.19 5.82
CA ASP A 208 -0.68 -20.27 4.34
C ASP A 208 0.21 -19.24 3.63
N GLY A 209 0.66 -18.20 4.33
CA GLY A 209 1.45 -17.10 3.77
C GLY A 209 0.65 -16.02 3.04
N ASP A 210 -0.69 -16.08 3.08
CA ASP A 210 -1.63 -15.04 2.65
C ASP A 210 -2.00 -14.11 3.82
N GLU A 211 -1.50 -12.88 3.78
CA GLU A 211 -1.72 -11.87 4.82
C GLU A 211 -3.17 -11.33 4.86
N ALA A 212 -3.98 -11.61 3.82
CA ALA A 212 -5.39 -11.25 3.78
C ALA A 212 -6.27 -12.27 4.53
N ASN A 213 -5.83 -13.53 4.63
CA ASN A 213 -6.56 -14.59 5.33
C ASN A 213 -6.38 -14.49 6.86
N ASN A 214 -7.20 -13.67 7.50
CA ASN A 214 -7.14 -13.43 8.93
C ASN A 214 -7.98 -14.41 9.76
N HIS A 215 -8.36 -15.57 9.18
CA HIS A 215 -9.07 -16.60 9.93
C HIS A 215 -8.16 -17.18 11.02
N VAL A 216 -8.71 -17.43 12.21
CA VAL A 216 -7.96 -17.91 13.38
C VAL A 216 -7.14 -19.16 13.10
N SER A 217 -7.67 -20.12 12.33
CA SER A 217 -6.96 -21.36 11.98
C SER A 217 -5.73 -21.13 11.08
N ASN A 218 -5.63 -19.96 10.44
CA ASN A 218 -4.51 -19.58 9.62
C ASN A 218 -3.46 -18.76 10.39
N LEU A 219 -3.67 -18.47 11.67
CA LEU A 219 -2.79 -17.64 12.46
C LEU A 219 -2.01 -18.47 13.47
N ALA A 220 -0.74 -18.13 13.66
CA ALA A 220 0.10 -18.75 14.67
C ALA A 220 1.05 -17.73 15.32
N TRP A 221 1.35 -17.94 16.59
CA TRP A 221 2.39 -17.22 17.32
C TRP A 221 3.77 -17.70 16.89
N ALA A 222 4.68 -16.77 16.57
CA ALA A 222 5.95 -17.07 15.91
C ALA A 222 7.10 -16.17 16.40
N THR A 223 8.32 -16.71 16.30
CA THR A 223 9.56 -15.95 16.42
C THR A 223 9.98 -15.37 15.07
N HIS A 224 10.98 -14.48 15.07
CA HIS A 224 11.56 -14.00 13.81
C HIS A 224 12.16 -15.13 12.97
N THR A 225 12.80 -16.11 13.61
CA THR A 225 13.38 -17.27 12.95
C THR A 225 12.31 -18.12 12.27
N ASP A 226 11.19 -18.38 12.94
CA ASP A 226 10.07 -19.15 12.37
C ASP A 226 9.51 -18.49 11.11
N VAL A 227 9.33 -17.16 11.14
CA VAL A 227 8.82 -16.39 9.99
C VAL A 227 9.81 -16.44 8.82
N ILE A 228 11.11 -16.32 9.09
CA ILE A 228 12.15 -16.42 8.07
C ILE A 228 12.18 -17.83 7.46
N GLN A 229 12.20 -18.87 8.30
CA GLN A 229 12.23 -20.26 7.84
C GLN A 229 11.00 -20.57 6.98
N ALA A 230 9.80 -20.21 7.45
CA ALA A 230 8.58 -20.41 6.69
C ALA A 230 8.55 -19.57 5.38
N SER A 231 9.30 -18.48 5.30
CA SER A 231 9.48 -17.74 4.04
C SER A 231 10.41 -18.50 3.07
N HIS A 232 11.49 -19.09 3.59
CA HIS A 232 12.39 -19.95 2.83
C HIS A 232 11.69 -21.20 2.29
N ASP A 233 10.94 -21.90 3.14
CA ASP A 233 10.22 -23.12 2.77
C ASP A 233 9.16 -22.87 1.69
N ARG A 234 8.60 -21.65 1.65
CA ARG A 234 7.65 -21.20 0.61
C ARG A 234 8.34 -20.68 -0.66
N GLY A 235 9.65 -20.84 -0.81
CA GLY A 235 10.40 -20.41 -1.99
C GLY A 235 10.51 -18.88 -2.16
N ARG A 236 10.21 -18.08 -1.12
CA ARG A 236 10.20 -16.61 -1.22
C ARG A 236 11.59 -15.98 -1.25
N THR A 237 12.69 -16.74 -1.20
CA THR A 237 14.06 -16.20 -1.00
C THR A 237 15.07 -16.53 -2.10
N SER A 238 14.98 -17.67 -2.79
CA SER A 238 15.92 -17.98 -3.88
C SER A 238 15.36 -17.52 -5.22
N TRP A 239 16.04 -16.57 -5.86
CA TRP A 239 15.82 -16.22 -7.26
C TRP A 239 16.35 -17.33 -8.15
N THR A 240 15.54 -17.79 -9.10
CA THR A 240 15.98 -18.77 -10.11
C THR A 240 16.72 -18.05 -11.25
N GLU A 241 17.52 -18.79 -12.01
CA GLU A 241 18.17 -18.26 -13.21
C GLU A 241 17.16 -17.78 -14.25
N GLU A 242 16.01 -18.46 -14.33
CA GLU A 242 14.88 -18.08 -15.20
C GLU A 242 14.25 -16.75 -14.79
N GLU A 243 14.06 -16.52 -13.48
CA GLU A 243 13.57 -15.25 -12.95
C GLU A 243 14.57 -14.11 -13.20
N ASP A 244 15.86 -14.36 -13.01
CA ASP A 244 16.91 -13.37 -13.27
C ASP A 244 16.97 -13.01 -14.77
N ALA A 245 16.86 -13.99 -15.67
CA ALA A 245 16.80 -13.78 -17.11
C ALA A 245 15.55 -12.95 -17.51
N ALA A 246 14.39 -13.28 -16.93
CA ALA A 246 13.15 -12.54 -17.16
C ALA A 246 13.25 -11.07 -16.70
N LEU A 247 13.89 -10.81 -15.55
CA LEU A 247 14.15 -9.46 -15.06
C LEU A 247 15.06 -8.67 -16.01
N PHE A 248 16.10 -9.31 -16.54
CA PHE A 248 17.04 -8.68 -17.46
C PHE A 248 16.38 -8.31 -18.79
N ASN A 249 15.62 -9.24 -19.38
CA ASN A 249 14.86 -9.01 -20.62
C ASN A 249 13.87 -7.86 -20.45
N MET A 250 13.15 -7.82 -19.33
CA MET A 250 12.21 -6.75 -19.01
C MET A 250 12.92 -5.39 -18.89
N TYR A 251 14.12 -5.35 -18.30
CA TYR A 251 14.95 -4.15 -18.21
C TYR A 251 15.46 -3.67 -19.59
N GLU A 252 15.95 -4.58 -20.44
CA GLU A 252 16.41 -4.25 -21.79
C GLU A 252 15.28 -3.66 -22.65
N SER A 253 14.06 -4.18 -22.55
CA SER A 253 12.92 -3.69 -23.33
C SER A 253 12.35 -2.35 -22.82
N HIS A 254 12.42 -2.05 -21.52
CA HIS A 254 11.71 -0.90 -20.91
C HIS A 254 12.61 0.16 -20.25
N GLY A 255 13.91 -0.09 -20.13
CA GLY A 255 14.86 0.79 -19.47
C GLY A 255 14.72 0.84 -17.94
N ARG A 256 15.26 1.91 -17.32
CA ARG A 256 15.57 1.97 -15.87
C ARG A 256 14.42 1.57 -14.92
N PRO A 257 14.74 0.98 -13.73
CA PRO A 257 13.75 0.38 -12.82
C PRO A 257 12.67 1.32 -12.28
N LYS A 258 12.94 2.63 -12.24
CA LYS A 258 11.96 3.65 -11.83
C LYS A 258 10.80 3.84 -12.82
N ARG A 259 10.93 3.33 -14.06
CA ARG A 259 9.92 3.44 -15.13
C ARG A 259 9.28 2.10 -15.52
N LEU A 260 9.66 1.00 -14.86
CA LEU A 260 9.03 -0.31 -15.09
C LEU A 260 7.53 -0.22 -14.79
N ARG A 261 6.72 -0.31 -15.84
CA ARG A 261 5.28 -0.51 -15.73
C ARG A 261 5.06 -1.97 -15.29
N LEU A 262 4.94 -2.16 -13.99
CA LEU A 262 4.75 -3.48 -13.34
C LEU A 262 3.37 -4.10 -13.58
N THR A 263 2.62 -3.59 -14.56
CA THR A 263 1.33 -4.14 -14.99
C THR A 263 1.50 -5.33 -15.94
N GLU A 264 2.70 -5.54 -16.48
CA GLU A 264 3.04 -6.60 -17.43
C GLU A 264 4.24 -7.39 -16.90
N LEU A 265 4.11 -7.95 -15.69
CA LEU A 265 5.14 -8.86 -15.18
C LEU A 265 5.03 -10.21 -15.91
N PRO A 266 6.16 -10.75 -16.43
CA PRO A 266 6.22 -12.13 -16.90
C PRO A 266 5.62 -13.09 -15.87
N GLU A 267 4.97 -14.16 -16.35
CA GLU A 267 4.30 -15.16 -15.51
C GLU A 267 5.22 -15.71 -14.43
N VAL A 268 6.49 -15.97 -14.78
CA VAL A 268 7.55 -16.42 -13.88
C VAL A 268 7.85 -15.45 -12.71
N LEU A 269 7.49 -14.16 -12.83
CA LEU A 269 7.69 -13.14 -11.79
C LEU A 269 6.40 -12.78 -11.04
N GLN A 270 5.24 -13.36 -11.38
CA GLN A 270 3.95 -12.99 -10.77
C GLN A 270 3.88 -13.28 -9.26
N GLY A 271 4.63 -14.26 -8.77
CA GLY A 271 4.74 -14.57 -7.34
C GLY A 271 5.66 -13.63 -6.55
N ARG A 272 6.40 -12.73 -7.22
CA ARG A 272 7.39 -11.84 -6.58
C ARG A 272 6.80 -10.48 -6.27
N THR A 273 7.15 -9.93 -5.11
CA THR A 273 6.72 -8.57 -4.76
C THR A 273 7.45 -7.53 -5.61
N LYS A 274 6.78 -6.41 -5.88
CA LYS A 274 7.35 -5.26 -6.60
C LYS A 274 8.65 -4.73 -5.95
N SER A 275 8.78 -4.84 -4.63
CA SER A 275 9.98 -4.44 -3.90
C SER A 275 11.13 -5.44 -4.12
N ALA A 276 10.84 -6.74 -4.09
CA ALA A 276 11.82 -7.79 -4.34
C ALA A 276 12.38 -7.71 -5.77
N ILE A 277 11.51 -7.55 -6.77
CA ILE A 277 11.89 -7.37 -8.19
C ILE A 277 12.85 -6.20 -8.38
N ARG A 278 12.52 -5.03 -7.81
CA ARG A 278 13.39 -3.85 -7.90
C ARG A 278 14.72 -4.06 -7.20
N SER A 279 14.70 -4.65 -6.00
CA SER A 279 15.92 -4.92 -5.24
C SER A 279 16.81 -5.92 -5.96
N ARG A 280 16.25 -7.01 -6.51
CA ARG A 280 17.00 -7.99 -7.29
C ARG A 280 17.57 -7.38 -8.55
N LEU A 281 16.77 -6.67 -9.33
CA LEU A 281 17.23 -6.02 -10.56
C LEU A 281 18.33 -5.00 -10.28
N CYS A 282 18.21 -4.18 -9.23
CA CYS A 282 19.32 -3.28 -8.83
C CYS A 282 20.59 -4.08 -8.51
N ASN A 283 20.49 -5.16 -7.73
CA ASN A 283 21.63 -6.03 -7.44
C ASN A 283 22.21 -6.69 -8.70
N LEU A 284 21.37 -7.12 -9.65
CA LEU A 284 21.81 -7.69 -10.93
C LEU A 284 22.52 -6.65 -11.80
N LEU A 285 22.05 -5.41 -11.83
CA LEU A 285 22.67 -4.33 -12.60
C LEU A 285 23.96 -3.79 -11.95
N GLU A 286 24.00 -3.74 -10.63
CA GLU A 286 25.16 -3.29 -9.85
C GLU A 286 26.26 -4.36 -9.82
N ASN A 287 25.89 -5.64 -9.68
CA ASN A 287 26.85 -6.73 -9.47
C ASN A 287 27.04 -7.66 -10.68
N GLY A 288 26.10 -7.72 -11.64
CA GLY A 288 26.19 -8.48 -12.90
C GLY A 288 26.33 -9.99 -12.75
N ILE A 289 25.34 -10.77 -13.21
CA ILE A 289 25.58 -12.20 -13.49
C ILE A 289 26.54 -12.29 -14.70
N GLY A 290 27.63 -13.06 -14.55
CA GLY A 290 28.62 -13.30 -15.59
C GLY A 290 29.95 -12.51 -15.49
N LYS A 291 30.18 -11.76 -14.41
CA LYS A 291 31.49 -11.10 -14.21
C LYS A 291 32.42 -11.97 -13.35
N PRO A 292 33.70 -12.13 -13.71
CA PRO A 292 34.67 -12.77 -12.83
C PRO A 292 34.70 -12.03 -11.49
N LYS A 293 34.54 -12.76 -10.38
CA LYS A 293 34.59 -12.24 -9.00
C LYS A 293 35.92 -11.56 -8.67
N GLN A 294 36.97 -11.87 -9.43
CA GLN A 294 38.31 -11.30 -9.33
C GLN A 294 38.67 -10.61 -10.64
N TRP A 295 39.53 -9.60 -10.56
CA TRP A 295 40.16 -9.02 -11.76
C TRP A 295 41.29 -9.95 -12.17
N THR A 296 41.37 -10.29 -13.45
CA THR A 296 42.54 -11.00 -13.98
C THR A 296 43.67 -10.01 -14.26
N GLU A 297 44.92 -10.48 -14.29
CA GLU A 297 46.05 -9.64 -14.68
C GLU A 297 45.91 -9.10 -16.11
N GLU A 298 45.28 -9.88 -16.99
CA GLU A 298 44.96 -9.51 -18.37
C GLU A 298 43.93 -8.38 -18.44
N GLU A 299 42.91 -8.40 -17.57
CA GLU A 299 41.94 -7.31 -17.45
C GLU A 299 42.58 -6.04 -16.86
N ASP A 300 43.48 -6.18 -15.88
CA ASP A 300 44.19 -5.05 -15.29
C ASP A 300 45.17 -4.41 -16.29
N ALA A 301 45.89 -5.23 -17.08
CA ALA A 301 46.75 -4.77 -18.17
C ALA A 301 45.93 -4.04 -19.25
N ALA A 302 44.87 -4.66 -19.74
CA ALA A 302 43.98 -4.05 -20.73
C ALA A 302 43.34 -2.75 -20.23
N LEU A 303 43.04 -2.64 -18.93
CA LEU A 303 42.50 -1.43 -18.33
C LEU A 303 43.56 -0.32 -18.23
N ARG A 304 44.82 -0.65 -17.92
CA ARG A 304 45.93 0.32 -17.92
C ARG A 304 46.16 0.87 -19.31
N ASP A 305 46.30 -0.01 -20.30
CA ASP A 305 46.55 0.37 -21.70
C ASP A 305 45.41 1.23 -22.26
N PHE A 306 44.16 0.85 -21.95
CA PHE A 306 42.98 1.62 -22.32
C PHE A 306 43.01 3.04 -21.72
N VAL A 307 43.36 3.13 -20.44
CA VAL A 307 43.41 4.40 -19.70
C VAL A 307 44.52 5.30 -20.24
N GLU A 308 45.69 4.74 -20.54
CA GLU A 308 46.82 5.47 -21.10
C GLU A 308 46.50 6.00 -22.52
N SER A 309 45.91 5.17 -23.36
CA SER A 309 45.61 5.51 -24.76
C SER A 309 44.44 6.49 -24.95
N ASN A 310 43.60 6.70 -23.93
CA ASN A 310 42.35 7.46 -24.06
C ASN A 310 42.23 8.64 -23.08
N ARG A 311 43.29 8.97 -22.34
CA ARG A 311 43.35 10.18 -21.52
C ARG A 311 43.60 11.40 -22.40
N ASP A 312 42.84 12.46 -22.17
CA ASP A 312 43.13 13.76 -22.75
C ASP A 312 44.31 14.45 -22.05
N ASN A 313 44.74 15.61 -22.56
CA ASN A 313 45.85 16.41 -22.01
C ASN A 313 45.59 16.91 -20.56
N ARG A 314 44.39 16.71 -20.01
CA ARG A 314 44.01 17.02 -18.62
C ARG A 314 43.86 15.75 -17.77
N GLY A 315 44.17 14.58 -18.32
CA GLY A 315 44.08 13.28 -17.64
C GLY A 315 42.67 12.72 -17.54
N TYR A 316 41.69 13.26 -18.28
CA TYR A 316 40.29 12.81 -18.26
C TYR A 316 39.98 11.84 -19.41
N ILE A 317 39.08 10.89 -19.15
CA ILE A 317 38.58 9.93 -20.14
C ILE A 317 37.07 10.13 -20.30
N LYS A 318 36.59 10.28 -21.54
CA LYS A 318 35.16 10.35 -21.88
C LYS A 318 34.55 8.95 -21.98
N TRP A 319 34.44 8.27 -20.84
CA TRP A 319 33.98 6.87 -20.73
C TRP A 319 32.68 6.49 -21.45
N LYS A 320 31.77 7.44 -21.70
CA LYS A 320 30.49 7.17 -22.39
C LYS A 320 30.62 7.14 -23.91
N ASP A 321 31.67 7.78 -24.44
CA ASP A 321 31.86 8.01 -25.88
C ASP A 321 33.03 7.18 -26.42
N THR A 322 33.74 6.45 -25.54
CA THR A 322 34.90 5.63 -25.88
C THR A 322 34.52 4.15 -25.90
N ALA A 323 34.80 3.46 -27.01
CA ALA A 323 34.58 2.03 -27.14
C ALA A 323 35.53 1.24 -26.22
N LEU A 324 34.97 0.38 -25.36
CA LEU A 324 35.76 -0.48 -24.48
C LEU A 324 36.36 -1.68 -25.24
N PRO A 325 37.60 -2.09 -24.91
CA PRO A 325 38.18 -3.34 -25.37
C PRO A 325 37.26 -4.52 -25.09
N ALA A 326 37.24 -5.53 -25.98
CA ALA A 326 36.33 -6.67 -25.87
C ALA A 326 36.37 -7.36 -24.49
N ILE A 327 37.58 -7.49 -23.92
CA ILE A 327 37.81 -8.07 -22.59
C ILE A 327 37.20 -7.25 -21.44
N LEU A 328 36.99 -5.94 -21.63
CA LEU A 328 36.41 -5.02 -20.63
C LEU A 328 34.92 -4.71 -20.89
N LYS A 329 34.34 -5.16 -22.01
CA LYS A 329 32.94 -4.87 -22.38
C LYS A 329 31.93 -5.33 -21.32
N ASN A 330 32.26 -6.36 -20.57
CA ASN A 330 31.41 -6.89 -19.50
C ASN A 330 31.58 -6.14 -18.17
N ARG A 331 32.49 -5.17 -18.04
CA ARG A 331 32.71 -4.36 -16.82
C ARG A 331 31.97 -3.02 -16.93
N THR A 332 31.39 -2.53 -15.82
CA THR A 332 30.73 -1.21 -15.81
C THR A 332 31.77 -0.09 -15.75
N VAL A 333 31.45 1.08 -16.32
CA VAL A 333 32.30 2.28 -16.25
C VAL A 333 32.68 2.62 -14.80
N GLN A 334 31.77 2.46 -13.84
CA GLN A 334 32.04 2.74 -12.43
C GLN A 334 33.01 1.72 -11.81
N ALA A 335 32.91 0.44 -12.18
CA ALA A 335 33.86 -0.59 -11.74
C ALA A 335 35.27 -0.35 -12.30
N LEU A 336 35.37 0.04 -13.58
CA LEU A 336 36.64 0.38 -14.24
C LEU A 336 37.31 1.58 -13.54
N LYS A 337 36.55 2.64 -13.22
CA LYS A 337 37.03 3.81 -12.47
C LYS A 337 37.51 3.45 -11.06
N HIS A 338 36.79 2.59 -10.35
CA HIS A 338 37.22 2.14 -9.02
C HIS A 338 38.47 1.25 -9.08
N ARG A 339 38.58 0.38 -10.09
CA ARG A 339 39.73 -0.51 -10.24
C ARG A 339 41.01 0.25 -10.56
N ILE A 340 40.96 1.18 -11.53
CA ILE A 340 42.16 1.96 -11.89
C ILE A 340 42.67 2.79 -10.71
N HIS A 341 41.78 3.35 -9.88
CA HIS A 341 42.16 4.08 -8.66
C HIS A 341 42.85 3.20 -7.61
N ARG A 342 42.53 1.90 -7.57
CA ARG A 342 43.21 0.94 -6.69
C ARG A 342 44.56 0.51 -7.28
N LEU A 343 44.64 0.26 -8.59
CA LEU A 343 45.88 -0.10 -9.28
C LEU A 343 46.93 1.01 -9.26
N SER A 344 46.52 2.28 -9.12
CA SER A 344 47.44 3.42 -8.98
C SER A 344 47.93 3.65 -7.55
N ARG A 345 47.45 2.86 -6.57
CA ARG A 345 47.80 2.95 -5.14
C ARG A 345 48.58 1.74 -4.62
N SER A 346 48.63 0.66 -5.40
CA SER A 346 49.49 -0.51 -5.24
C SER A 346 50.77 -0.30 -6.02
#